data_AF-A0A434A4P1-F1
#
_entry.id   AF-A0A434A4P1-F1
#
_cell.length_a   1.000
_cell.length_b   1.000
_cell.length_c   1.000
_cell.angle_alpha   90.00
_cell.angle_beta   90.00
_cell.angle_gamma   90.00
#
_symmetry.space_group_name_H-M   'P 1'
#
loop_
_entity.id
_entity.type
_entity.pdbx_description
1 polymer ?
#
loop_
_entity_poly.entity_id
_entity_poly.type
_entity_poly.pdbx_seq_one_letter_code
_entity_poly.pdbx_strand_id
1 'polypeptide(L)'
;MKTKKIKRFAFIAVFLGITSFVSAQRSYTLNAKSAFSVSGTSTLHDWEMKSGSGTGTAAFTIANSKLTDIESLSVTLLAESIKSEKKSMDKVAYQTLKTDKNKNITYVLKTAEKVNETTWELTGTYTIAGVSKVLKTTVKTTVTKEGLNLQGSNKITFTDFGMKSPTAMLGTIKTGQDLTLKFNLNYNL
;
A
#
# COMPACT_ATOMS: atom_id res chain seq x y z
N MET A 1 47.47 57.03 45.75
CA MET A 1 47.34 56.27 44.48
C MET A 1 47.52 54.78 44.77
N LYS A 2 46.45 53.96 44.71
CA LYS A 2 46.50 52.49 44.55
C LYS A 2 45.08 51.99 44.19
N THR A 3 45.02 51.18 43.15
CA THR A 3 43.86 50.87 42.32
C THR A 3 43.08 49.62 42.74
N LYS A 4 41.79 49.64 42.40
CA LYS A 4 40.70 48.64 42.50
C LYS A 4 41.09 47.17 42.30
N LYS A 5 40.32 46.24 42.90
CA LYS A 5 39.77 45.03 42.22
C LYS A 5 38.41 44.62 42.81
N ILE A 6 37.34 44.71 42.00
CA ILE A 6 36.00 44.17 42.29
C ILE A 6 35.98 42.72 41.79
N LYS A 7 35.74 41.75 42.68
CA LYS A 7 35.58 40.34 42.32
C LYS A 7 34.13 40.10 41.89
N ARG A 8 33.92 39.84 40.59
CA ARG A 8 32.65 39.37 40.04
C ARG A 8 32.51 37.87 40.34
N PHE A 9 31.54 37.48 41.15
CA PHE A 9 31.12 36.09 41.27
C PHE A 9 30.28 35.73 40.04
N ALA A 10 30.80 34.82 39.21
CA ALA A 10 30.13 34.33 38.02
C ALA A 10 29.16 33.19 38.39
N PHE A 11 27.91 33.33 37.98
CA PHE A 11 26.87 32.31 38.05
C PHE A 11 27.07 31.35 36.87
N ILE A 12 27.45 30.09 37.10
CA ILE A 12 27.51 29.08 36.04
C ILE A 12 26.28 28.18 36.19
N ALA A 13 25.28 28.43 35.35
CA ALA A 13 24.18 27.50 35.12
C ALA A 13 24.65 26.44 34.11
N VAL A 14 24.82 25.19 34.56
CA VAL A 14 25.11 24.06 33.68
C VAL A 14 23.81 23.60 33.05
N PHE A 15 23.63 23.89 31.76
CA PHE A 15 22.51 23.37 30.96
C PHE A 15 22.97 22.04 30.33
N LEU A 16 22.65 20.92 30.97
CA LEU A 16 22.84 19.59 30.37
C LEU A 16 21.80 19.38 29.27
N GLY A 17 22.22 19.60 28.02
CA GLY A 17 21.41 19.29 26.84
C GLY A 17 21.32 17.78 26.63
N ILE A 18 20.14 17.20 26.91
CA ILE A 18 19.79 15.86 26.45
C ILE A 18 19.53 15.95 24.95
N THR A 19 20.52 15.60 24.13
CA THR A 19 20.33 15.46 22.68
C THR A 19 19.69 14.10 22.41
N SER A 20 18.36 14.05 22.33
CA SER A 20 17.66 12.90 21.81
C SER A 20 17.99 12.75 20.32
N PHE A 21 18.75 11.72 19.96
CA PHE A 21 18.95 11.33 18.56
C PHE A 21 17.61 10.80 18.02
N VAL A 22 16.82 11.67 17.39
CA VAL A 22 15.66 11.26 16.61
C VAL A 22 16.18 10.69 15.30
N SER A 23 16.14 9.37 15.13
CA SER A 23 16.31 8.75 13.83
C SER A 23 15.12 9.16 12.96
N ALA A 24 15.35 9.98 11.94
CA ALA A 24 14.31 10.34 11.00
C ALA A 24 13.90 9.10 10.20
N GLN A 25 12.66 8.63 10.37
CA GLN A 25 12.10 7.53 9.59
C GLN A 25 12.06 7.94 8.12
N ARG A 26 12.75 7.19 7.25
CA ARG A 26 12.72 7.46 5.80
C ARG A 26 11.38 7.03 5.24
N SER A 27 10.62 8.00 4.75
CA SER A 27 9.38 7.77 4.02
C SER A 27 9.66 7.76 2.51
N TYR A 28 9.23 6.70 1.86
CA TYR A 28 9.30 6.47 0.42
C TYR A 28 7.94 6.65 -0.21
N THR A 29 7.89 7.15 -1.44
CA THR A 29 6.64 7.33 -2.20
C THR A 29 6.50 6.26 -3.27
N LEU A 30 5.27 5.84 -3.50
CA LEU A 30 4.95 4.86 -4.54
C LEU A 30 5.25 5.45 -5.92
N ASN A 31 6.04 4.73 -6.71
CA ASN A 31 6.42 5.11 -8.07
C ASN A 31 5.26 4.84 -9.05
N ALA A 32 5.10 5.72 -10.04
CA ALA A 32 4.11 5.60 -11.11
C ALA A 32 4.26 4.34 -12.00
N LYS A 33 5.40 3.65 -11.97
CA LYS A 33 5.63 2.35 -12.64
C LYS A 33 4.95 1.18 -11.91
N SER A 34 4.28 1.43 -10.79
CA SER A 34 3.53 0.40 -10.06
C SER A 34 2.30 -0.04 -10.85
N ALA A 35 1.91 -1.30 -10.69
CA ALA A 35 0.82 -1.91 -11.43
C ALA A 35 -0.10 -2.71 -10.50
N PHE A 36 -1.39 -2.69 -10.84
CA PHE A 36 -2.45 -3.40 -10.13
C PHE A 36 -3.31 -4.15 -11.14
N SER A 37 -3.77 -5.34 -10.78
CA SER A 37 -4.81 -6.02 -11.53
C SER A 37 -5.77 -6.81 -10.64
N VAL A 38 -6.98 -6.98 -11.15
CA VAL A 38 -7.99 -7.87 -10.61
C VAL A 38 -8.47 -8.77 -11.73
N SER A 39 -8.52 -10.08 -11.47
CA SER A 39 -9.01 -11.07 -12.42
C SER A 39 -10.06 -11.96 -11.79
N GLY A 40 -10.95 -12.49 -12.61
CA GLY A 40 -11.98 -13.43 -12.22
C GLY A 40 -12.49 -14.21 -13.43
N THR A 41 -13.53 -15.01 -13.21
CA THR A 41 -14.14 -15.83 -14.25
C THR A 41 -15.53 -15.31 -14.63
N SER A 42 -16.08 -15.77 -15.75
CA SER A 42 -17.49 -15.58 -16.09
C SER A 42 -18.00 -16.77 -16.92
N THR A 43 -19.32 -16.86 -17.10
CA THR A 43 -19.92 -17.86 -17.99
C THR A 43 -19.51 -17.72 -19.46
N LEU A 44 -18.91 -16.59 -19.86
CA LEU A 44 -18.43 -16.35 -21.22
C LEU A 44 -16.93 -16.66 -21.37
N HIS A 45 -16.09 -16.06 -20.52
CA HIS A 45 -14.64 -16.26 -20.45
C HIS A 45 -14.06 -15.65 -19.16
N ASP A 46 -12.81 -15.99 -18.86
CA ASP A 46 -12.01 -15.33 -17.82
C ASP A 46 -11.68 -13.90 -18.23
N TRP A 47 -11.53 -13.03 -17.24
CA TRP A 47 -11.31 -11.61 -17.46
C TRP A 47 -10.25 -11.04 -16.52
N GLU A 48 -9.62 -9.96 -16.95
CA GLU A 48 -8.68 -9.17 -16.16
C GLU A 48 -8.95 -7.68 -16.37
N MET A 49 -8.87 -6.91 -15.29
CA MET A 49 -8.86 -5.45 -15.32
C MET A 49 -7.58 -4.94 -14.67
N LYS A 50 -7.01 -3.85 -15.20
CA LYS A 50 -5.71 -3.32 -14.80
C LYS A 50 -5.80 -1.86 -14.41
N SER A 51 -4.93 -1.45 -13.50
CA SER A 51 -4.65 -0.04 -13.25
C SER A 51 -3.14 0.18 -13.15
N GLY A 52 -2.67 1.24 -13.80
CA GLY A 52 -1.28 1.72 -13.70
C GLY A 52 -1.11 2.94 -12.81
N SER A 53 -2.15 3.36 -12.07
CA SER A 53 -2.08 4.58 -11.26
C SER A 53 -2.51 4.30 -9.82
N GLY A 54 -1.60 4.52 -8.89
CA GLY A 54 -1.87 4.50 -7.46
C GLY A 54 -0.91 5.47 -6.76
N THR A 55 -1.29 5.94 -5.60
CA THR A 55 -0.43 6.71 -4.70
C THR A 55 -0.20 5.92 -3.42
N GLY A 56 0.84 6.25 -2.69
CA GLY A 56 1.15 5.54 -1.46
C GLY A 56 2.44 6.02 -0.84
N THR A 57 2.58 5.70 0.43
CA THR A 57 3.79 5.93 1.20
C THR A 57 4.19 4.65 1.91
N ALA A 58 5.48 4.46 2.10
CA ALA A 58 6.00 3.38 2.89
C ALA A 58 7.21 3.84 3.69
N ALA A 59 7.45 3.21 4.82
CA ALA A 59 8.71 3.31 5.52
C ALA A 59 9.35 1.93 5.49
N PHE A 60 10.64 1.91 5.16
CA PHE A 60 11.44 0.70 5.09
C PHE A 60 12.77 0.94 5.79
N THR A 61 13.29 -0.09 6.48
CA THR A 61 14.70 -0.16 6.84
C THR A 61 15.43 -1.07 5.86
N ILE A 62 16.48 -0.53 5.23
CA ILE A 62 17.34 -1.25 4.30
C ILE A 62 18.77 -1.22 4.82
N ALA A 63 19.36 -2.40 5.00
CA ALA A 63 20.74 -2.56 5.43
C ALA A 63 21.45 -3.57 4.51
N ASN A 64 22.68 -3.24 4.11
CA ASN A 64 23.49 -4.09 3.23
C ASN A 64 22.75 -4.54 1.95
N SER A 65 22.02 -3.60 1.32
CA SER A 65 21.19 -3.85 0.14
C SER A 65 20.09 -4.89 0.33
N LYS A 66 19.67 -5.14 1.57
CA LYS A 66 18.55 -6.04 1.91
C LYS A 66 17.50 -5.28 2.69
N LEU A 67 16.24 -5.57 2.41
CA LEU A 67 15.11 -5.10 3.21
C LEU A 67 15.12 -5.84 4.56
N THR A 68 15.22 -5.09 5.64
CA THR A 68 15.27 -5.63 7.00
C THR A 68 14.03 -5.34 7.81
N ASP A 69 13.30 -4.27 7.51
CA ASP A 69 12.03 -3.94 8.15
C ASP A 69 11.07 -3.21 7.22
N ILE A 70 9.76 -3.35 7.48
CA ILE A 70 8.68 -2.61 6.84
C ILE A 70 7.82 -2.01 7.95
N GLU A 71 8.11 -0.78 8.34
CA GLU A 71 7.44 -0.15 9.48
C GLU A 71 6.03 0.34 9.11
N SER A 72 5.85 0.80 7.88
CA SER A 72 4.54 1.22 7.37
C SER A 72 4.45 1.06 5.86
N LEU A 73 3.23 0.81 5.39
CA LEU A 73 2.91 0.75 3.97
C LEU A 73 1.45 1.14 3.79
N SER A 74 1.22 2.15 2.95
CA SER A 74 -0.12 2.59 2.55
C SER A 74 -0.20 2.70 1.03
N VAL A 75 -1.32 2.28 0.47
CA VAL A 75 -1.62 2.40 -0.96
C VAL A 75 -3.05 2.92 -1.11
N THR A 76 -3.23 3.86 -2.02
CA THR A 76 -4.52 4.39 -2.45
C THR A 76 -4.63 4.32 -3.97
N LEU A 77 -5.70 3.73 -4.44
CA LEU A 77 -6.02 3.52 -5.84
C LEU A 77 -7.38 4.15 -6.12
N LEU A 78 -7.48 5.02 -7.13
CA LEU A 78 -8.78 5.46 -7.61
C LEU A 78 -9.51 4.26 -8.23
N ALA A 79 -10.68 3.88 -7.72
CA ALA A 79 -11.40 2.71 -8.20
C ALA A 79 -11.73 2.78 -9.70
N GLU A 80 -12.01 3.98 -10.21
CA GLU A 80 -12.29 4.22 -11.64
C GLU A 80 -11.03 4.24 -12.54
N SER A 81 -9.82 4.11 -11.97
CA SER A 81 -8.61 3.90 -12.76
C SER A 81 -8.42 2.45 -13.18
N ILE A 82 -9.19 1.51 -12.60
CA ILE A 82 -9.24 0.12 -13.03
C ILE A 82 -9.99 0.05 -14.36
N LYS A 83 -9.32 -0.43 -15.41
CA LYS A 83 -9.84 -0.51 -16.78
C LYS A 83 -9.74 -1.93 -17.32
N SER A 84 -10.77 -2.32 -18.05
CA SER A 84 -10.78 -3.50 -18.93
C SER A 84 -10.58 -3.06 -20.38
N GLU A 85 -10.62 -4.03 -21.30
CA GLU A 85 -10.65 -3.76 -22.74
C GLU A 85 -12.03 -3.28 -23.23
N LYS A 86 -13.08 -3.36 -22.40
CA LYS A 86 -14.47 -3.07 -22.79
C LYS A 86 -15.12 -2.06 -21.83
N LYS A 87 -15.47 -0.88 -22.34
CA LYS A 87 -16.15 0.18 -21.55
C LYS A 87 -17.43 -0.28 -20.85
N SER A 88 -18.16 -1.23 -21.42
CA SER A 88 -19.35 -1.82 -20.78
C SER A 88 -19.01 -2.60 -19.51
N MET A 89 -17.88 -3.31 -19.50
CA MET A 89 -17.38 -4.01 -18.33
C MET A 89 -16.87 -3.03 -17.27
N ASP A 90 -16.18 -1.96 -17.68
CA ASP A 90 -15.77 -0.89 -16.75
C ASP A 90 -16.96 -0.32 -15.97
N LYS A 91 -18.07 -0.03 -16.68
CA LYS A 91 -19.30 0.48 -16.04
C LYS A 91 -19.86 -0.49 -15.01
N VAL A 92 -19.90 -1.79 -15.31
CA VAL A 92 -20.36 -2.83 -14.37
C VAL A 92 -19.43 -2.90 -13.16
N ALA A 93 -18.11 -2.84 -13.37
CA ALA A 93 -17.14 -2.84 -12.29
C ALA A 93 -17.32 -1.62 -11.37
N TYR A 94 -17.53 -0.42 -11.91
CA TYR A 94 -17.70 0.80 -11.12
C TYR A 94 -19.01 0.83 -10.32
N GLN A 95 -20.08 0.30 -10.89
CA GLN A 95 -21.33 0.08 -10.16
C GLN A 95 -21.14 -0.91 -9.01
N THR A 96 -20.41 -2.01 -9.26
CA THR A 96 -20.12 -3.03 -8.25
C THR A 96 -19.26 -2.46 -7.11
N LEU A 97 -18.24 -1.69 -7.46
CA LEU A 97 -17.35 -1.01 -6.53
C LEU A 97 -17.98 0.22 -5.83
N LYS A 98 -19.20 0.61 -6.21
CA LYS A 98 -19.94 1.77 -5.67
C LYS A 98 -19.09 3.05 -5.76
N THR A 99 -18.49 3.31 -6.91
CA THR A 99 -17.52 4.41 -7.07
C THR A 99 -18.16 5.80 -6.99
N ASP A 100 -19.48 5.90 -7.12
CA ASP A 100 -20.24 7.12 -6.82
C ASP A 100 -20.03 7.58 -5.37
N LYS A 101 -19.97 6.63 -4.43
CA LYS A 101 -19.80 6.88 -2.98
C LYS A 101 -18.38 6.62 -2.48
N ASN A 102 -17.70 5.64 -3.06
CA ASN A 102 -16.40 5.16 -2.61
C ASN A 102 -15.38 5.30 -3.74
N LYS A 103 -14.74 6.46 -3.84
CA LYS A 103 -13.82 6.77 -4.95
C LYS A 103 -12.54 5.94 -4.89
N ASN A 104 -12.11 5.54 -3.70
CA ASN A 104 -10.81 4.93 -3.49
C ASN A 104 -10.91 3.48 -3.00
N ILE A 105 -9.97 2.68 -3.48
CA ILE A 105 -9.56 1.41 -2.88
C ILE A 105 -8.28 1.69 -2.10
N THR A 106 -8.21 1.26 -0.83
CA THR A 106 -7.05 1.52 0.01
C THR A 106 -6.50 0.26 0.65
N TYR A 107 -5.20 0.29 0.95
CA TYR A 107 -4.51 -0.68 1.78
C TYR A 107 -3.70 0.05 2.84
N VAL A 108 -3.75 -0.44 4.08
CA VAL A 108 -2.91 0.03 5.19
C VAL A 108 -2.33 -1.15 5.94
N LEU A 109 -1.01 -1.20 6.04
CA LEU A 109 -0.27 -2.23 6.77
C LEU A 109 -0.62 -2.22 8.26
N LYS A 110 -0.74 -3.41 8.85
CA LYS A 110 -0.81 -3.61 10.31
C LYS A 110 0.46 -4.24 10.83
N THR A 111 0.91 -5.33 10.22
CA THR A 111 2.13 -6.03 10.58
C THR A 111 2.85 -6.54 9.33
N ALA A 112 4.17 -6.61 9.41
CA ALA A 112 5.03 -7.23 8.42
C ALA A 112 5.93 -8.26 9.11
N GLU A 113 5.85 -9.51 8.67
CA GLU A 113 6.62 -10.62 9.21
C GLU A 113 7.60 -11.12 8.14
N LYS A 114 8.89 -11.12 8.44
CA LYS A 114 9.91 -11.60 7.52
C LYS A 114 9.92 -13.13 7.51
N VAL A 115 9.62 -13.74 6.37
CA VAL A 115 9.66 -15.20 6.20
C VAL A 115 11.07 -15.66 5.83
N ASN A 116 11.70 -14.94 4.90
CA ASN A 116 13.09 -15.14 4.49
C ASN A 116 13.65 -13.84 3.90
N GLU A 117 14.83 -13.88 3.27
CA GLU A 117 15.49 -12.67 2.76
C GLU A 117 14.65 -11.86 1.77
N THR A 118 13.82 -12.52 0.96
CA THR A 118 13.06 -11.90 -0.13
C THR A 118 11.56 -12.10 -0.01
N THR A 119 11.07 -12.76 1.05
CA THR A 119 9.66 -13.07 1.23
C THR A 119 9.16 -12.55 2.57
N TRP A 120 8.01 -11.89 2.54
CA TRP A 120 7.35 -11.31 3.70
C TRP A 120 5.89 -11.73 3.75
N GLU A 121 5.34 -11.84 4.95
CA GLU A 121 3.91 -11.91 5.20
C GLU A 121 3.43 -10.56 5.72
N LEU A 122 2.57 -9.91 4.93
CA LEU A 122 1.96 -8.64 5.31
C LEU A 122 0.53 -8.89 5.77
N THR A 123 0.22 -8.51 6.99
CA THR A 123 -1.17 -8.39 7.44
C THR A 123 -1.58 -6.94 7.35
N GLY A 124 -2.64 -6.64 6.61
CA GLY A 124 -3.09 -5.28 6.39
C GLY A 124 -4.59 -5.17 6.17
N THR A 125 -5.09 -3.95 6.27
CA THR A 125 -6.50 -3.63 6.05
C THR A 125 -6.71 -3.19 4.61
N TYR A 126 -7.45 -3.98 3.85
CA TYR A 126 -7.97 -3.62 2.54
C TYR A 126 -9.31 -2.93 2.74
N THR A 127 -9.54 -1.78 2.09
CA THR A 127 -10.85 -1.14 2.02
C THR A 127 -11.29 -1.07 0.57
N ILE A 128 -12.38 -1.77 0.24
CA ILE A 128 -12.92 -1.90 -1.11
C ILE A 128 -14.43 -1.67 -1.04
N ALA A 129 -14.97 -0.81 -1.91
CA ALA A 129 -16.41 -0.47 -1.95
C ALA A 129 -17.00 -0.01 -0.60
N GLY A 130 -16.16 0.64 0.24
CA GLY A 130 -16.51 1.13 1.57
C GLY A 130 -16.49 0.08 2.69
N VAL A 131 -16.09 -1.17 2.39
CA VAL A 131 -15.96 -2.24 3.38
C VAL A 131 -14.49 -2.53 3.64
N SER A 132 -14.10 -2.61 4.91
CA SER A 132 -12.74 -2.92 5.33
C SER A 132 -12.60 -4.38 5.77
N LYS A 133 -11.55 -5.06 5.28
CA LYS A 133 -11.21 -6.44 5.64
C LYS A 133 -9.72 -6.55 5.91
N VAL A 134 -9.35 -7.25 6.99
CA VAL A 134 -7.95 -7.59 7.27
C VAL A 134 -7.60 -8.86 6.52
N LEU A 135 -6.56 -8.82 5.69
CA LEU A 135 -6.06 -9.96 4.93
C LEU A 135 -4.55 -10.12 5.17
N LYS A 136 -4.09 -11.37 5.21
CA LYS A 136 -2.67 -11.73 5.21
C LYS A 136 -2.24 -12.02 3.78
N THR A 137 -1.11 -11.44 3.37
CA THR A 137 -0.61 -11.47 1.99
C THR A 137 0.85 -11.86 1.98
N THR A 138 1.19 -12.94 1.30
CA THR A 138 2.60 -13.25 1.03
C THR A 138 3.10 -12.38 -0.13
N VAL A 139 4.20 -11.68 0.10
CA VAL A 139 4.82 -10.80 -0.89
C VAL A 139 6.28 -11.17 -1.11
N LYS A 140 6.76 -10.99 -2.34
CA LYS A 140 8.18 -11.06 -2.67
C LYS A 140 8.74 -9.66 -2.82
N THR A 141 9.96 -9.45 -2.36
CA THR A 141 10.65 -8.17 -2.38
C THR A 141 12.01 -8.28 -3.06
N THR A 142 12.34 -7.29 -3.88
CA THR A 142 13.65 -7.15 -4.51
C THR A 142 14.17 -5.74 -4.26
N VAL A 143 15.37 -5.61 -3.71
CA VAL A 143 16.05 -4.32 -3.53
C VAL A 143 17.13 -4.21 -4.60
N THR A 144 17.11 -3.13 -5.36
CA THR A 144 18.13 -2.80 -6.36
C THR A 144 18.70 -1.41 -6.08
N LYS A 145 19.65 -0.95 -6.90
CA LYS A 145 20.14 0.43 -6.85
C LYS A 145 19.06 1.45 -7.24
N GLU A 146 18.05 1.04 -8.01
CA GLU A 146 16.99 1.92 -8.52
C GLU A 146 15.83 2.06 -7.54
N GLY A 147 15.68 1.10 -6.61
CA GLY A 147 14.55 1.12 -5.70
C GLY A 147 14.25 -0.21 -5.01
N LEU A 148 13.09 -0.24 -4.37
CA LEU A 148 12.49 -1.44 -3.79
C LEU A 148 11.26 -1.83 -4.61
N ASN A 149 11.23 -3.10 -5.01
CA ASN A 149 10.07 -3.74 -5.62
C ASN A 149 9.38 -4.66 -4.61
N LEU A 150 8.06 -4.64 -4.57
CA LEU A 150 7.23 -5.50 -3.73
C LEU A 150 6.04 -6.03 -4.54
N GLN A 151 5.98 -7.34 -4.73
CA GLN A 151 4.95 -8.01 -5.52
C GLN A 151 4.16 -9.02 -4.69
N GLY A 152 2.85 -9.09 -4.89
CA GLY A 152 2.00 -10.01 -4.15
C GLY A 152 0.66 -10.26 -4.84
N SER A 153 -0.07 -11.24 -4.31
CA SER A 153 -1.43 -11.53 -4.73
C SER A 153 -2.30 -12.03 -3.59
N ASN A 154 -3.59 -11.71 -3.66
CA ASN A 154 -4.60 -12.25 -2.76
C ASN A 154 -5.76 -12.84 -3.54
N LYS A 155 -6.29 -13.97 -3.05
CA LYS A 155 -7.59 -14.48 -3.46
C LYS A 155 -8.64 -13.94 -2.51
N ILE A 156 -9.69 -13.35 -3.06
CA ILE A 156 -10.81 -12.80 -2.32
C ILE A 156 -12.11 -13.18 -3.04
N THR A 157 -13.24 -12.87 -2.42
CA THR A 157 -14.56 -12.98 -3.03
C THR A 157 -15.25 -11.63 -3.05
N PHE A 158 -16.28 -11.46 -3.89
CA PHE A 158 -17.15 -10.29 -3.80
C PHE A 158 -17.80 -10.15 -2.41
N THR A 159 -18.15 -11.27 -1.78
CA THR A 159 -18.82 -11.30 -0.47
C THR A 159 -17.93 -10.83 0.68
N ASP A 160 -16.61 -11.01 0.58
CA ASP A 160 -15.66 -10.52 1.61
C ASP A 160 -15.79 -9.01 1.84
N PHE A 161 -16.22 -8.29 0.80
CA PHE A 161 -16.41 -6.84 0.79
C PHE A 161 -17.87 -6.42 0.64
N GLY A 162 -18.82 -7.32 0.98
CA GLY A 162 -20.25 -7.02 0.97
C GLY A 162 -20.83 -6.71 -0.42
N MET A 163 -20.16 -7.17 -1.48
CA MET A 163 -20.63 -7.05 -2.86
C MET A 163 -21.29 -8.35 -3.31
N LYS A 164 -22.27 -8.23 -4.20
CA LYS A 164 -22.77 -9.37 -4.97
C LYS A 164 -21.97 -9.46 -6.26
N SER A 165 -21.67 -10.69 -6.69
CA SER A 165 -21.06 -10.90 -8.00
C SER A 165 -21.96 -10.30 -9.09
N PRO A 166 -21.42 -9.46 -9.99
CA PRO A 166 -22.23 -8.76 -10.98
C PRO A 166 -22.64 -9.67 -12.14
N THR A 167 -23.71 -9.28 -12.82
CA THR A 167 -24.16 -9.89 -14.07
C THR A 167 -24.22 -8.86 -15.18
N ALA A 168 -23.98 -9.27 -16.42
CA ALA A 168 -24.13 -8.44 -17.61
C ALA A 168 -25.14 -9.06 -18.60
N MET A 169 -25.54 -8.28 -19.60
CA MET A 169 -26.50 -8.69 -20.65
C MET A 169 -27.78 -9.32 -20.07
N LEU A 170 -28.46 -8.56 -19.20
CA LEU A 170 -29.71 -8.96 -18.54
C LEU A 170 -29.63 -10.30 -17.80
N GLY A 171 -28.45 -10.65 -17.26
CA GLY A 171 -28.24 -11.86 -16.48
C GLY A 171 -27.64 -13.05 -17.24
N THR A 172 -27.45 -12.90 -18.56
CA THR A 172 -26.89 -13.97 -19.41
C THR A 172 -25.42 -14.25 -19.10
N ILE A 173 -24.66 -13.18 -18.79
CA ILE A 173 -23.26 -13.31 -18.37
C ILE A 173 -23.21 -13.19 -16.85
N LYS A 174 -22.78 -14.26 -16.18
CA LYS A 174 -22.63 -14.30 -14.72
C LYS A 174 -21.14 -14.30 -14.38
N THR A 175 -20.75 -13.43 -13.47
CA THR A 175 -19.38 -13.37 -12.98
C THR A 175 -19.17 -14.42 -11.89
N GLY A 176 -18.03 -15.09 -11.89
CA GLY A 176 -17.62 -15.99 -10.81
C GLY A 176 -17.48 -15.24 -9.49
N GLN A 177 -17.58 -15.96 -8.37
CA GLN A 177 -17.51 -15.35 -7.04
C GLN A 177 -16.08 -14.97 -6.64
N ASP A 178 -15.10 -15.75 -7.10
CA ASP A 178 -13.71 -15.63 -6.75
C ASP A 178 -13.00 -14.58 -7.61
N LEU A 179 -12.14 -13.83 -6.95
CA LEU A 179 -11.30 -12.80 -7.53
C LEU A 179 -9.85 -13.03 -7.11
N THR A 180 -8.92 -12.72 -8.00
CA THR A 180 -7.50 -12.63 -7.66
C THR A 180 -7.05 -11.18 -7.84
N LEU A 181 -6.60 -10.58 -6.74
CA LEU A 181 -5.92 -9.29 -6.75
C LEU A 181 -4.43 -9.52 -6.92
N LYS A 182 -3.80 -8.78 -7.83
CA LYS A 182 -2.34 -8.75 -8.00
C LYS A 182 -1.85 -7.32 -7.92
N PHE A 183 -0.68 -7.15 -7.34
CA PHE A 183 -0.01 -5.85 -7.30
C PHE A 183 1.50 -6.02 -7.46
N ASN A 184 2.10 -4.99 -8.06
CA ASN A 184 3.52 -4.81 -8.22
C ASN A 184 3.83 -3.36 -7.85
N LEU A 185 4.35 -3.16 -6.64
CA LEU A 185 4.65 -1.84 -6.07
C LEU A 185 6.13 -1.54 -6.25
N ASN A 186 6.43 -0.34 -6.74
CA ASN A 186 7.79 0.15 -6.90
C ASN A 186 7.98 1.41 -6.05
N TYR A 187 9.10 1.50 -5.33
CA TYR A 187 9.48 2.65 -4.53
C TYR A 187 10.88 3.11 -4.93
N ASN A 188 11.07 4.41 -5.09
CA ASN A 188 12.40 4.99 -5.30
C ASN A 188 13.08 5.12 -3.94
N LEU A 189 14.31 4.62 -3.80
CA LEU A 189 15.08 4.66 -2.55
C LEU A 189 16.01 5.87 -2.47
#